data_AF-A0A8S8YL41-F1
#
_entry.id   AF-A0A8S8YL41-F1
#
_cell.length_a   1.000
_cell.length_b   1.000
_cell.length_c   1.000
_cell.angle_alpha   90.00
_cell.angle_beta   90.00
_cell.angle_gamma   90.00
#
_symmetry.space_group_name_H-M   'P 1'
#
loop_
_entity.id
_entity.type
_entity.pdbx_description
1 polymer ?
#
loop_
_entity_poly.entity_id
_entity_poly.type
_entity_poly.pdbx_seq_one_letter_code
_entity_poly.pdbx_strand_id
1 'polypeptide(L)'
;MAPSFLRFGSYQIHALKGDFDVLRTLVDYTVKHHFPEHCTDSDEGLLEWLKQVADETARMISHWMRVGFVHGVMNTDNMSIHGLTIDYGPYGWLEDFNPDWTPIPPMRVESGTDLVTRPKLGNGILLVYWRLLVH
;
A
#
# COMPACT_ATOMS: atom_id res chain seq x y z
N MET A 1 1.20 9.17 -15.96
CA MET A 1 -0.27 9.22 -15.84
C MET A 1 -0.72 7.94 -15.15
N ALA A 2 -1.75 8.01 -14.29
CA ALA A 2 -2.26 6.86 -13.55
C ALA A 2 -3.75 6.64 -13.88
N PRO A 3 -4.27 5.39 -13.89
CA PRO A 3 -5.69 5.10 -14.09
C PRO A 3 -6.60 5.74 -13.04
N SER A 4 -6.07 5.92 -11.82
CA SER A 4 -6.76 6.51 -10.67
C SER A 4 -5.76 7.00 -9.63
N PHE A 5 -6.22 7.91 -8.76
CA PHE A 5 -5.50 8.35 -7.56
C PHE A 5 -6.11 7.77 -6.26
N LEU A 6 -6.97 6.76 -6.37
CA LEU A 6 -7.53 6.04 -5.23
C LEU A 6 -6.41 5.30 -4.46
N ARG A 7 -6.38 5.54 -3.15
CA ARG A 7 -5.37 5.05 -2.21
C ARG A 7 -6.06 4.21 -1.12
N PHE A 8 -5.34 3.33 -0.43
CA PHE A 8 -5.93 2.61 0.72
C PHE A 8 -6.44 3.58 1.79
N GLY A 9 -5.70 4.67 2.03
CA GLY A 9 -6.12 5.75 2.93
C GLY A 9 -7.48 6.37 2.59
N SER A 10 -7.89 6.36 1.30
CA SER A 10 -9.20 6.86 0.87
C SER A 10 -10.36 6.05 1.45
N TYR A 11 -10.18 4.74 1.65
CA TYR A 11 -11.19 3.86 2.25
C TYR A 11 -11.10 3.90 3.78
N GLN A 12 -9.86 3.86 4.30
CA GLN A 12 -9.61 3.83 5.75
C GLN A 12 -10.20 5.03 6.48
N ILE A 13 -10.14 6.23 5.90
CA ILE A 13 -10.70 7.42 6.57
C ILE A 13 -12.22 7.30 6.81
N HIS A 14 -12.95 6.66 5.90
CA HIS A 14 -14.39 6.46 6.05
C HIS A 14 -14.70 5.31 7.02
N ALA A 15 -13.94 4.21 6.95
CA ALA A 15 -14.06 3.11 7.90
C ALA A 15 -13.81 3.57 9.35
N LEU A 16 -12.75 4.36 9.59
CA LEU A 16 -12.39 4.88 10.91
C LEU A 16 -13.42 5.87 11.46
N LYS A 17 -14.13 6.59 10.58
CA LYS A 17 -15.21 7.51 10.98
C LYS A 17 -16.55 6.79 11.22
N GLY A 18 -16.68 5.53 10.82
CA GLY A 18 -17.94 4.79 10.83
C GLY A 18 -18.89 5.19 9.69
N ASP A 19 -18.40 5.91 8.67
CA ASP A 19 -19.19 6.39 7.53
C ASP A 19 -19.38 5.27 6.49
N PHE A 20 -20.05 4.18 6.87
CA PHE A 20 -20.14 2.97 6.03
C PHE A 20 -20.91 3.17 4.73
N ASP A 21 -21.88 4.08 4.67
CA ASP A 21 -22.61 4.40 3.43
C ASP A 21 -21.69 5.04 2.38
N VAL A 22 -20.82 5.95 2.83
CA VAL A 22 -19.83 6.61 1.95
C VAL A 22 -18.76 5.61 1.54
N LEU A 23 -18.29 4.78 2.47
CA LEU A 23 -17.36 3.70 2.18
C LEU A 23 -17.92 2.76 1.11
N ARG A 24 -19.18 2.34 1.25
CA ARG A 24 -19.84 1.45 0.29
C ARG A 24 -19.95 2.10 -1.09
N THR A 25 -20.37 3.37 -1.13
CA THR A 25 -20.44 4.15 -2.37
C THR A 25 -19.08 4.24 -3.07
N LEU A 26 -18.00 4.45 -2.30
CA LEU A 26 -16.64 4.52 -2.83
C LEU A 26 -16.19 3.15 -3.38
N VAL A 27 -16.48 2.06 -2.68
CA VAL A 27 -16.17 0.70 -3.14
C VAL A 27 -16.92 0.38 -4.43
N ASP A 28 -18.23 0.65 -4.48
CA ASP A 28 -19.06 0.40 -5.66
C ASP A 28 -18.58 1.21 -6.87
N TYR A 29 -18.23 2.50 -6.65
CA TYR A 29 -17.61 3.33 -7.69
C TYR A 29 -16.28 2.74 -8.17
N THR A 30 -15.44 2.32 -7.24
CA THR A 30 -14.11 1.76 -7.55
C THR A 30 -14.27 0.51 -8.42
N VAL A 31 -15.04 -0.47 -7.97
CA VAL A 31 -15.20 -1.73 -8.70
C VAL A 31 -15.79 -1.48 -10.08
N LYS A 32 -16.87 -0.70 -10.17
CA LYS A 32 -17.55 -0.40 -11.43
C LYS A 32 -16.64 0.22 -12.49
N HIS A 33 -15.74 1.13 -12.09
CA HIS A 33 -14.95 1.92 -13.05
C HIS A 33 -13.51 1.41 -13.23
N HIS A 34 -12.97 0.70 -12.25
CA HIS A 34 -11.57 0.32 -12.21
C HIS A 34 -11.32 -1.20 -12.20
N PHE A 35 -12.35 -1.99 -11.84
CA PHE A 35 -12.29 -3.44 -11.77
C PHE A 35 -13.60 -4.05 -12.32
N PRO A 36 -13.97 -3.75 -13.58
CA PRO A 36 -15.28 -4.12 -14.15
C PRO A 36 -15.54 -5.63 -14.22
N GLU A 37 -14.50 -6.46 -14.04
CA GLU A 37 -14.58 -7.91 -13.93
C GLU A 37 -15.08 -8.42 -12.56
N HIS A 38 -15.21 -7.53 -11.56
CA HIS A 38 -15.67 -7.85 -10.21
C HIS A 38 -17.07 -7.30 -9.92
N CYS A 39 -17.71 -7.82 -8.87
CA CYS A 39 -18.98 -7.29 -8.35
C CYS A 39 -18.91 -7.04 -6.85
N THR A 40 -19.75 -6.14 -6.35
CA THR A 40 -19.86 -5.82 -4.93
C THR A 40 -21.14 -6.35 -4.30
N ASP A 41 -22.01 -7.01 -5.08
CA ASP A 41 -23.34 -7.46 -4.66
C ASP A 41 -23.33 -8.66 -3.69
N SER A 42 -22.17 -9.28 -3.49
CA SER A 42 -21.98 -10.42 -2.59
C SER A 42 -20.66 -10.30 -1.84
N ASP A 43 -20.57 -10.95 -0.68
CA ASP A 43 -19.33 -11.05 0.10
C ASP A 43 -18.25 -11.78 -0.69
N GLU A 44 -18.62 -12.81 -1.47
CA GLU A 44 -17.70 -13.51 -2.36
C GLU A 44 -17.12 -12.59 -3.44
N GLY A 45 -17.96 -11.76 -4.07
CA GLY A 45 -17.50 -10.80 -5.09
C GLY A 45 -16.52 -9.76 -4.51
N LEU A 46 -16.83 -9.23 -3.33
CA LEU A 46 -15.92 -8.33 -2.60
C LEU A 46 -14.61 -9.02 -2.24
N LEU A 47 -14.67 -10.28 -1.82
CA LEU A 47 -13.48 -11.05 -1.45
C LEU A 47 -12.58 -11.31 -2.67
N GLU A 48 -13.15 -11.65 -3.83
CA GLU A 48 -12.38 -11.83 -5.07
C GLU A 48 -11.72 -10.52 -5.51
N TRP A 49 -12.42 -9.39 -5.41
CA TRP A 49 -11.84 -8.08 -5.70
C TRP A 49 -10.68 -7.75 -4.75
N LEU A 50 -10.85 -7.97 -3.45
CA LEU A 50 -9.80 -7.74 -2.45
C LEU A 50 -8.59 -8.65 -2.68
N LYS A 51 -8.79 -9.90 -3.12
CA LYS A 51 -7.68 -10.80 -3.52
C LYS A 51 -6.89 -10.23 -4.68
N GLN A 52 -7.55 -9.70 -5.71
CA GLN A 52 -6.85 -9.06 -6.83
C GLN A 52 -6.02 -7.85 -6.36
N VAL A 53 -6.58 -6.99 -5.50
CA VAL A 53 -5.85 -5.86 -4.92
C VAL A 53 -4.61 -6.34 -4.15
N ALA A 54 -4.75 -7.39 -3.35
CA ALA A 54 -3.64 -7.99 -2.61
C ALA A 54 -2.56 -8.55 -3.54
N ASP A 55 -2.95 -9.27 -4.60
CA ASP A 55 -2.04 -9.85 -5.58
C ASP A 55 -1.26 -8.78 -6.35
N GLU A 56 -1.91 -7.72 -6.83
CA GLU A 56 -1.23 -6.64 -7.53
C GLU A 56 -0.25 -5.90 -6.61
N THR A 57 -0.64 -5.69 -5.35
CA THR A 57 0.24 -5.08 -4.35
C THR A 57 1.45 -5.97 -4.05
N ALA A 58 1.25 -7.28 -3.92
CA ALA A 58 2.34 -8.23 -3.70
C ALA A 58 3.30 -8.28 -4.90
N ARG A 59 2.79 -8.24 -6.14
CA ARG A 59 3.62 -8.17 -7.35
C ARG A 59 4.44 -6.89 -7.39
N MET A 60 3.84 -5.75 -7.07
CA MET A 60 4.54 -4.46 -7.01
C MET A 60 5.75 -4.52 -6.06
N ILE A 61 5.54 -4.98 -4.82
CA ILE A 61 6.62 -5.08 -3.83
C ILE A 61 7.67 -6.09 -4.26
N SER A 62 7.26 -7.22 -4.86
CA SER A 62 8.19 -8.21 -5.39
C SER A 62 9.09 -7.61 -6.47
N HIS A 63 8.55 -6.75 -7.33
CA HIS A 63 9.34 -6.01 -8.30
C HIS A 63 10.31 -5.01 -7.65
N TRP A 64 9.87 -4.31 -6.59
CA TRP A 64 10.75 -3.42 -5.84
C TRP A 64 11.95 -4.18 -5.25
N MET A 65 11.69 -5.29 -4.56
CA MET A 65 12.72 -6.13 -3.98
C MET A 65 13.69 -6.65 -5.04
N ARG A 66 13.17 -7.09 -6.20
CA ARG A 66 13.97 -7.62 -7.30
C ARG A 66 15.00 -6.61 -7.83
N VAL A 67 14.64 -5.33 -7.89
CA VAL A 67 15.51 -4.27 -8.44
C VAL A 67 16.22 -3.47 -7.35
N GLY A 68 16.12 -3.88 -6.09
CA GLY A 68 16.71 -3.15 -4.96
C GLY A 68 16.09 -1.78 -4.72
N PHE A 69 14.83 -1.57 -5.11
CA PHE A 69 14.12 -0.31 -4.87
C PHE A 69 13.52 -0.29 -3.47
N VAL A 70 13.72 0.81 -2.75
CA VAL A 70 13.05 1.11 -1.48
C VAL A 70 12.32 2.43 -1.62
N HIS A 71 11.01 2.41 -1.39
CA HIS A 71 10.13 3.58 -1.56
C HIS A 71 10.36 4.67 -0.50
N GLY A 72 10.63 4.25 0.74
CA GLY A 72 10.92 5.13 1.87
C GLY A 72 9.71 5.68 2.62
N VAL A 73 8.49 5.72 2.07
CA VAL A 73 7.30 6.17 2.81
C VAL A 73 6.08 5.30 2.49
N MET A 74 5.96 4.17 3.17
CA MET A 74 4.90 3.17 2.98
C MET A 74 3.73 3.36 3.95
N ASN A 75 3.13 4.54 3.93
CA ASN A 75 1.86 4.79 4.61
C ASN A 75 0.68 4.36 3.72
N THR A 76 -0.50 4.13 4.29
CA THR A 76 -1.68 3.64 3.55
C THR A 76 -2.22 4.65 2.54
N ASP A 77 -2.00 5.93 2.75
CA ASP A 77 -2.23 6.97 1.76
C ASP A 77 -1.25 6.91 0.60
N ASN A 78 -0.08 6.27 0.71
CA ASN A 78 0.85 6.07 -0.40
C ASN A 78 0.68 4.74 -1.13
N MET A 79 -0.32 3.94 -0.74
CA MET A 79 -0.63 2.67 -1.37
C MET A 79 -1.78 2.83 -2.36
N SER A 80 -1.50 2.67 -3.66
CA SER A 80 -2.52 2.70 -4.71
C SER A 80 -3.40 1.46 -4.65
N ILE A 81 -4.71 1.63 -4.87
CA ILE A 81 -5.65 0.50 -4.99
C ILE A 81 -5.33 -0.43 -6.17
N HIS A 82 -4.58 0.09 -7.16
CA HIS A 82 -4.18 -0.65 -8.36
C HIS A 82 -2.82 -1.36 -8.25
N GLY A 83 -2.18 -1.35 -7.07
CA GLY A 83 -0.81 -1.89 -6.93
C GLY A 83 0.22 -1.07 -7.72
N LEU A 84 0.00 0.23 -7.89
CA LEU A 84 0.93 1.12 -8.59
C LEU A 84 1.88 1.81 -7.60
N THR A 85 3.13 1.97 -8.03
CA THR A 85 4.12 2.78 -7.31
C THR A 85 3.80 4.26 -7.50
N ILE A 86 3.41 4.92 -6.42
CA ILE A 86 3.02 6.34 -6.39
C ILE A 86 3.78 7.08 -5.29
N ASP A 87 3.72 8.41 -5.29
CA ASP A 87 4.26 9.26 -4.21
C ASP A 87 5.78 9.10 -3.97
N TYR A 88 6.55 9.41 -5.01
CA TYR A 88 8.01 9.35 -5.00
C TYR A 88 8.60 10.49 -4.17
N GLY A 89 8.87 10.23 -2.88
CA GLY A 89 9.55 11.15 -1.97
C GLY A 89 11.00 10.72 -1.70
N PRO A 90 11.33 10.25 -0.49
CA PRO A 90 12.65 9.74 -0.15
C PRO A 90 12.80 8.28 -0.60
N TYR A 91 12.80 8.04 -1.91
CA TYR A 91 13.06 6.70 -2.47
C TYR A 91 14.52 6.53 -2.87
N GLY A 92 14.94 5.29 -3.11
CA GLY A 92 16.21 5.04 -3.78
C GLY A 92 16.44 3.58 -4.11
N TRP A 93 17.55 3.33 -4.80
CA TRP A 93 18.03 1.99 -5.15
C TRP A 93 19.22 1.62 -4.29
N LEU A 94 19.33 0.32 -4.02
CA LEU A 94 20.57 -0.23 -3.48
C LEU A 94 21.69 -0.11 -4.51
N GLU A 95 22.84 0.36 -4.04
CA GLU A 95 24.12 0.26 -4.76
C GLU A 95 24.81 -1.06 -4.36
N ASP A 96 25.08 -1.23 -3.06
CA ASP A 96 25.56 -2.48 -2.46
C ASP A 96 24.43 -3.24 -1.77
N PHE A 97 24.45 -4.58 -1.84
CA PHE A 97 23.43 -5.41 -1.18
C PHE A 97 23.46 -5.23 0.34
N ASN A 98 22.41 -4.62 0.88
CA ASN A 98 22.18 -4.47 2.31
C ASN A 98 20.66 -4.55 2.59
N PRO A 99 20.16 -5.63 3.22
CA PRO A 99 18.73 -5.81 3.47
C PRO A 99 18.16 -4.78 4.46
N ASP A 100 19.01 -4.16 5.29
CA ASP A 100 18.62 -3.13 6.25
C ASP A 100 18.72 -1.70 5.69
N TRP A 101 19.12 -1.55 4.43
CA TRP A 101 19.26 -0.23 3.81
C TRP A 101 17.91 0.49 3.68
N THR A 102 17.94 1.79 3.93
CA THR A 102 16.81 2.70 3.76
C THR A 102 17.28 4.03 3.19
N PRO A 103 16.54 4.63 2.23
CA PRO A 103 16.81 5.96 1.69
C PRO A 103 16.47 7.09 2.68
N ILE A 104 15.79 6.76 3.78
CA ILE A 104 15.38 7.73 4.80
C ILE A 104 16.59 8.06 5.66
N PRO A 105 17.04 9.33 5.73
CA PRO A 105 18.12 9.71 6.62
C PRO A 105 17.73 9.43 8.08
N PRO A 106 18.68 9.12 8.97
CA PRO A 106 18.37 9.02 10.39
C PRO A 106 17.78 10.35 10.87
N MET A 107 16.48 10.38 11.15
CA MET A 107 15.87 11.48 11.88
C MET A 107 16.60 11.63 13.20
N ARG A 108 17.12 12.83 13.45
CA ARG A 108 17.62 13.22 14.77
C ARG A 108 16.40 13.32 15.68
N VAL A 109 16.10 12.29 16.50
CA VAL A 109 15.64 12.36 17.92
C VAL A 109 15.31 10.95 18.46
N GLU A 110 15.95 10.67 19.59
CA GLU A 110 15.61 9.84 20.76
C GLU A 110 14.24 9.11 20.81
N SER A 111 14.14 7.88 20.31
CA SER A 111 13.40 6.79 20.97
C SER A 111 13.57 5.47 20.21
N GLY A 112 13.83 4.38 20.93
CA GLY A 112 14.18 3.06 20.37
C GLY A 112 13.06 2.32 19.63
N THR A 113 11.93 2.96 19.35
CA THR A 113 10.76 2.38 18.67
C THR A 113 10.84 2.42 17.14
N ASP A 114 11.81 3.16 16.58
CA ASP A 114 11.77 3.60 15.19
C ASP A 114 12.53 2.69 14.20
N LEU A 115 13.27 1.67 14.67
CA LEU A 115 14.04 0.77 13.81
C LEU A 115 13.22 -0.38 13.19
N VAL A 116 12.04 -0.66 13.75
CA VAL A 116 11.16 -1.78 13.34
C VAL A 116 10.12 -1.34 12.30
N THR A 117 9.71 -0.08 12.32
CA THR A 117 8.62 0.47 11.49
C THR A 117 9.09 1.17 10.21
N ARG A 118 10.39 1.46 10.08
CA ARG A 118 10.95 2.13 8.91
C ARG A 118 10.96 1.23 7.67
N PRO A 119 10.54 1.71 6.50
CA PRO A 119 10.72 1.00 5.23
C PRO A 119 12.19 0.72 4.93
N LYS A 120 12.51 -0.55 4.80
CA LYS A 120 13.80 -1.11 4.39
C LYS A 120 13.54 -2.13 3.29
N LEU A 121 14.59 -2.53 2.57
CA LEU A 121 14.46 -3.58 1.55
C LEU A 121 13.90 -4.88 2.14
N GLY A 122 14.41 -5.30 3.31
CA GLY A 122 14.05 -6.58 3.92
C GLY A 122 12.66 -6.67 4.54
N ASN A 123 11.97 -5.55 4.79
CA ASN A 123 10.67 -5.54 5.48
C ASN A 123 9.50 -5.00 4.64
N GLY A 124 9.71 -4.68 3.36
CA GLY A 124 8.66 -4.11 2.48
C GLY A 124 7.39 -4.96 2.42
N ILE A 125 7.51 -6.29 2.35
CA ILE A 125 6.36 -7.22 2.35
C ILE A 125 5.63 -7.19 3.70
N LEU A 126 6.38 -7.25 4.80
CA LEU A 126 5.81 -7.28 6.16
C LEU A 126 5.05 -5.98 6.46
N LEU A 127 5.60 -4.84 6.05
CA LEU A 127 4.96 -3.54 6.22
C LEU A 127 3.64 -3.47 5.46
N VAL A 128 3.57 -3.91 4.20
CA VAL A 128 2.30 -3.91 3.45
C VAL A 128 1.28 -4.87 4.04
N TYR A 129 1.71 -6.08 4.41
CA TYR A 129 0.82 -7.05 5.05
C TYR A 129 0.18 -6.47 6.32
N TRP A 130 0.97 -5.79 7.16
CA TRP A 130 0.46 -5.08 8.33
C TRP A 130 -0.54 -3.98 7.95
N ARG A 131 -0.22 -3.16 6.93
CA ARG A 131 -1.09 -2.06 6.47
C ARG A 131 -2.41 -2.52 5.83
N LEU A 132 -2.45 -3.74 5.29
CA LEU A 132 -3.63 -4.33 4.68
C LEU A 132 -4.59 -4.97 5.71
N LEU A 133 -4.06 -5.49 6.83
CA LEU A 133 -4.82 -6.42 7.69
C LEU A 133 -5.03 -5.96 9.13
N VAL A 134 -4.23 -5.01 9.63
CA VAL A 134 -4.37 -4.51 10.98
C VAL A 134 -4.89 -3.10 10.88
N HIS A 135 -6.21 -2.91 11.07
CA HIS A 135 -6.91 -1.74 11.64
C HIS A 135 -8.41 -2.05 11.79
#